data_AF-A0A4Q3FV05-F1
#
_entry.id   AF-A0A4Q3FV05-F1
#
_cell.length_a   1.000
_cell.length_b   1.000
_cell.length_c   1.000
_cell.angle_alpha   90.00
_cell.angle_beta   90.00
_cell.angle_gamma   90.00
#
_symmetry.space_group_name_H-M   'P 1'
#
loop_
_entity.id
_entity.type
_entity.pdbx_description
1 polymer ?
#
loop_
_entity_poly.entity_id
_entity_poly.type
_entity_poly.pdbx_seq_one_letter_code
_entity_poly.pdbx_strand_id
1 'polypeptide(L)'
;LANGVEIEARPFDNLLMHFAEQCKAQMIIRGLRAVSDFEYEFQMVAMNQRMNDEIETVFLMADPHHQAVSSRLVKEIARLGGRADLFVPEAVHEKLLAKYGPKKGK
;
A
#
# COMPACT_ATOMS: atom_id res chain seq x y z
N LEU A 1 -9.10 16.67 -5.26
CA LEU A 1 -10.08 15.60 -4.97
C LEU A 1 -11.40 16.28 -4.63
N ALA A 2 -12.49 15.93 -5.31
CA ALA A 2 -13.66 16.81 -5.50
C ALA A 2 -14.83 16.59 -4.52
N ASN A 3 -14.60 15.98 -3.35
CA ASN A 3 -15.71 15.42 -2.54
C ASN A 3 -15.67 15.79 -1.05
N GLY A 4 -14.82 16.76 -0.63
CA GLY A 4 -14.67 17.12 0.79
C GLY A 4 -13.95 16.08 1.66
N VAL A 5 -13.33 15.06 1.05
CA VAL A 5 -12.52 14.06 1.75
C VAL A 5 -11.06 14.52 1.79
N GLU A 6 -10.52 14.61 3.00
CA GLU A 6 -9.11 14.89 3.25
C GLU A 6 -8.30 13.59 3.24
N ILE A 7 -7.14 13.59 2.58
CA ILE A 7 -6.20 12.46 2.57
C ILE A 7 -4.87 12.99 3.10
N GLU A 8 -4.43 12.42 4.22
CA GLU A 8 -3.16 12.76 4.85
C GLU A 8 -2.20 11.55 4.81
N ALA A 9 -0.94 11.81 4.47
CA ALA A 9 0.12 10.80 4.51
C ALA A 9 0.99 11.02 5.76
N ARG A 10 0.89 10.10 6.73
CA ARG A 10 1.63 10.17 8.00
C ARG A 10 2.48 8.92 8.21
N PRO A 11 3.79 9.05 8.50
CA PRO A 11 4.62 7.92 8.90
C PRO A 11 4.33 7.53 10.35
N PHE A 12 4.55 6.26 10.68
CA PHE A 12 4.52 5.73 12.05
C PHE A 12 5.56 4.60 12.19
N ASP A 13 6.03 4.38 13.41
CA ASP A 13 7.06 3.39 13.77
C ASP A 13 6.67 2.53 14.98
N ASN A 14 5.41 2.60 15.42
CA ASN A 14 4.83 1.85 16.51
C ASN A 14 3.79 0.81 16.00
N LEU A 15 3.02 0.21 16.91
CA LEU A 15 1.97 -0.74 16.54
C LEU A 15 0.85 -0.04 15.78
N LEU A 16 0.36 -0.67 14.71
CA LEU A 16 -0.73 -0.16 13.87
C LEU A 16 -1.95 0.27 14.70
N MET A 17 -2.32 -0.51 15.73
CA MET A 17 -3.46 -0.21 16.59
C MET A 17 -3.25 1.07 17.40
N HIS A 18 -2.07 1.28 17.99
CA HIS A 18 -1.76 2.53 18.68
C HIS A 18 -1.77 3.73 17.74
N PHE A 19 -1.29 3.56 16.51
CA PHE A 19 -1.34 4.62 15.51
C PHE A 19 -2.79 4.94 15.08
N ALA A 20 -3.62 3.91 14.90
CA ALA A 20 -5.05 4.07 14.58
C ALA A 20 -5.79 4.83 15.69
N GLU A 21 -5.52 4.50 16.96
CA GLU A 21 -6.05 5.20 18.13
C GLU A 21 -5.61 6.68 18.18
N GLN A 22 -4.33 6.95 17.92
CA GLN A 22 -3.81 8.33 17.83
C GLN A 22 -4.51 9.14 16.72
N CYS A 23 -4.89 8.49 15.63
CA CYS A 23 -5.66 9.09 14.54
C CYS A 23 -7.17 9.17 14.85
N LYS A 24 -7.63 8.60 15.97
CA LYS A 24 -9.05 8.39 16.29
C LYS A 24 -9.79 7.66 15.18
N ALA A 25 -9.10 6.73 14.52
CA ALA A 25 -9.65 5.93 13.44
C ALA A 25 -10.63 4.90 14.00
N GLN A 26 -11.78 4.77 13.35
CA GLN A 26 -12.77 3.73 13.65
C GLN A 26 -12.61 2.50 12.76
N MET A 27 -11.85 2.65 11.66
CA MET A 27 -11.71 1.62 10.64
C MET A 27 -10.30 1.62 10.05
N ILE A 28 -9.80 0.42 9.74
CA ILE A 28 -8.60 0.17 8.95
C ILE A 28 -9.05 -0.42 7.61
N ILE A 29 -8.67 0.21 6.50
CA ILE A 29 -8.98 -0.28 5.16
C ILE A 29 -7.77 -1.03 4.60
N ARG A 30 -7.99 -2.26 4.13
CA ARG A 30 -6.97 -3.13 3.52
C ARG A 30 -7.45 -3.63 2.16
N GLY A 31 -6.52 -3.81 1.23
CA GLY A 31 -6.79 -4.41 -0.08
C GLY A 31 -6.47 -5.90 -0.09
N LEU A 32 -7.33 -6.72 -0.69
CA LEU A 32 -7.07 -8.14 -0.97
C LEU A 32 -6.92 -8.34 -2.48
N ARG A 33 -5.78 -8.89 -2.94
CA ARG A 33 -5.57 -9.14 -4.39
C ARG A 33 -5.86 -10.58 -4.76
N ALA A 34 -5.51 -11.52 -3.91
CA ALA A 34 -5.71 -12.94 -4.13
C ALA A 34 -6.07 -13.64 -2.83
N VAL A 35 -6.55 -14.88 -2.93
CA VAL A 35 -6.85 -15.74 -1.77
C VAL A 35 -5.63 -15.89 -0.85
N SER A 36 -4.41 -15.85 -1.39
CA SER A 36 -3.18 -15.93 -0.58
C SER A 36 -2.93 -14.71 0.31
N ASP A 37 -3.44 -13.52 -0.03
CA ASP A 37 -3.36 -12.35 0.86
C ASP A 37 -4.28 -12.56 2.08
N PHE A 38 -5.40 -13.30 1.91
CA PHE A 38 -6.41 -13.46 2.94
C PHE A 38 -5.90 -14.16 4.21
N GLU A 39 -5.11 -15.23 4.09
CA GLU A 39 -4.62 -15.97 5.27
C GLU A 39 -3.75 -15.09 6.18
N TYR A 40 -2.84 -14.32 5.58
CA TYR A 40 -1.99 -13.38 6.30
C TYR A 40 -2.81 -12.27 6.96
N GLU A 41 -3.71 -11.65 6.20
CA GLU A 41 -4.55 -10.57 6.71
C GLU A 41 -5.50 -11.05 7.81
N PHE A 42 -6.03 -12.27 7.70
CA PHE A 42 -6.94 -12.84 8.69
C PHE A 42 -6.25 -13.04 10.05
N GLN A 43 -5.01 -13.53 10.06
CA GLN A 43 -4.22 -13.63 11.30
C GLN A 43 -3.97 -12.25 11.92
N MET A 44 -3.62 -11.26 11.10
CA MET A 44 -3.35 -9.90 11.58
C MET A 44 -4.61 -9.25 12.17
N VAL A 45 -5.78 -9.43 11.54
CA VAL A 45 -7.06 -8.94 12.07
C VAL A 45 -7.38 -9.58 13.41
N ALA A 46 -7.23 -10.90 13.53
CA ALA A 46 -7.47 -11.58 14.80
C ALA A 46 -6.57 -11.09 15.94
N MET A 47 -5.32 -10.72 15.63
CA MET A 47 -4.42 -10.11 16.61
C MET A 47 -4.83 -8.69 16.97
N ASN A 48 -5.13 -7.86 15.98
CA ASN A 48 -5.55 -6.46 16.18
C ASN A 48 -6.85 -6.36 16.98
N GLN A 49 -7.83 -7.21 16.68
CA GLN A 49 -9.11 -7.25 17.39
C GLN A 49 -8.94 -7.61 18.87
N ARG A 50 -7.94 -8.42 19.23
CA ARG A 50 -7.61 -8.70 20.65
C ARG A 50 -6.98 -7.51 21.36
N MET A 51 -6.36 -6.60 20.63
CA MET A 51 -5.77 -5.38 21.20
C MET A 51 -6.82 -4.30 21.40
N ASN A 52 -7.69 -4.12 20.41
CA ASN A 52 -8.80 -3.17 20.45
C ASN A 52 -9.86 -3.60 19.43
N ASP A 53 -11.04 -3.97 19.93
CA ASP A 53 -12.18 -4.45 19.13
C ASP A 53 -13.13 -3.32 18.69
N GLU A 54 -12.88 -2.06 19.08
CA GLU A 54 -13.64 -0.90 18.61
C GLU A 54 -13.20 -0.43 17.21
N ILE A 55 -12.04 -0.87 16.74
CA ILE A 55 -11.49 -0.51 15.43
C ILE A 55 -11.68 -1.67 14.45
N GLU A 56 -12.56 -1.46 13.48
CA GLU A 56 -12.93 -2.48 12.50
C GLU A 56 -11.91 -2.57 11.35
N THR A 57 -11.69 -3.76 10.81
CA THR A 57 -10.89 -3.93 9.58
C THR A 57 -11.79 -4.25 8.39
N VAL A 58 -11.77 -3.40 7.37
CA VAL A 58 -12.57 -3.53 6.14
C VAL A 58 -11.66 -3.92 4.98
N PHE A 59 -12.02 -5.00 4.29
CA PHE A 59 -11.32 -5.47 3.11
C PHE A 59 -12.01 -5.05 1.82
N LEU A 60 -11.23 -4.47 0.90
CA LEU A 60 -11.65 -4.18 -0.47
C LEU A 60 -10.94 -5.13 -1.43
N MET A 61 -11.72 -5.86 -2.23
CA MET A 61 -11.16 -6.74 -3.26
C MET A 61 -10.57 -5.89 -4.39
N ALA A 62 -9.34 -6.18 -4.79
CA ALA A 62 -8.70 -5.51 -5.91
C ALA A 62 -9.38 -5.91 -7.23
N ASP A 63 -9.52 -4.94 -8.12
CA ASP A 63 -9.97 -5.16 -9.49
C ASP A 63 -9.07 -6.21 -10.17
N PRO A 64 -9.64 -7.25 -10.83
CA PRO A 64 -8.88 -8.32 -11.47
C PRO A 64 -7.77 -7.85 -12.41
N HIS A 65 -7.95 -6.72 -13.10
CA HIS A 65 -6.95 -6.16 -14.02
C HIS A 65 -5.72 -5.58 -13.29
N HIS A 66 -5.83 -5.32 -11.98
CA HIS A 66 -4.76 -4.73 -11.17
C HIS A 66 -4.15 -5.72 -10.15
N GLN A 67 -4.64 -6.96 -10.08
CA GLN A 67 -4.18 -7.97 -9.11
C GLN A 67 -2.69 -8.31 -9.25
N ALA A 68 -2.13 -8.27 -10.46
CA ALA A 68 -0.74 -8.62 -10.73
C ALA A 68 0.26 -7.52 -10.31
N VAL A 69 -0.20 -6.30 -10.04
CA VAL A 69 0.70 -5.18 -9.73
C VAL A 69 1.18 -5.31 -8.28
N SER A 70 2.50 -5.39 -8.11
CA SER A 70 3.13 -5.30 -6.79
C SER A 70 4.31 -4.33 -6.81
N SER A 71 4.48 -3.58 -5.72
CA SER A 71 5.63 -2.69 -5.56
C SER A 71 6.97 -3.41 -5.75
N ARG A 72 7.05 -4.69 -5.39
CA ARG A 72 8.26 -5.50 -5.61
C ARG A 72 8.56 -5.66 -7.10
N LEU A 73 7.60 -6.15 -7.87
CA LEU A 73 7.76 -6.38 -9.31
C LEU A 73 7.97 -5.06 -10.08
N VAL A 74 7.25 -3.99 -9.73
CA VAL A 74 7.43 -2.67 -10.34
C VAL A 74 8.85 -2.14 -10.10
N LYS A 75 9.37 -2.26 -8.88
CA LYS A 75 10.76 -1.87 -8.56
C LYS A 75 11.78 -2.74 -9.32
N GLU A 76 11.48 -4.01 -9.55
CA GLU A 76 12.33 -4.92 -10.31
C GLU A 76 12.38 -4.56 -11.80
N ILE A 77 11.22 -4.29 -12.42
CA ILE A 77 11.12 -3.77 -13.79
C ILE A 77 11.94 -2.48 -13.93
N ALA A 78 11.76 -1.53 -13.02
CA ALA A 78 12.51 -0.26 -13.04
C ALA A 78 14.02 -0.46 -12.93
N ARG A 79 14.47 -1.39 -12.07
CA ARG A 79 15.90 -1.74 -11.92
C ARG A 79 16.52 -2.37 -13.16
N LEU A 80 15.74 -3.16 -13.88
CA LEU A 80 16.18 -3.85 -15.10
C LEU A 80 16.01 -2.99 -16.36
N GLY A 81 15.64 -1.71 -16.22
CA GLY A 81 15.46 -0.78 -17.34
C GLY A 81 14.17 -1.01 -18.14
N GLY A 82 13.21 -1.75 -17.58
CA GLY A 82 11.89 -1.95 -18.19
C GLY A 82 10.93 -0.78 -17.96
N ARG A 83 9.77 -0.85 -18.65
CA ARG A 83 8.72 0.17 -18.62
C ARG A 83 7.88 0.13 -17.35
N ALA A 84 8.34 0.78 -16.30
CA ALA A 84 7.60 0.90 -15.03
C ALA A 84 6.45 1.92 -15.09
N ASP A 85 6.47 2.84 -16.06
CA ASP A 85 5.42 3.85 -16.33
C ASP A 85 4.04 3.24 -16.57
N LEU A 86 3.97 1.99 -17.01
CA LEU A 86 2.73 1.27 -17.24
C LEU A 86 1.98 0.90 -15.94
N PHE A 87 2.63 0.98 -14.78
CA PHE A 87 2.11 0.46 -13.51
C PHE A 87 2.03 1.50 -12.39
N VAL A 88 2.52 2.72 -12.61
CA VAL A 88 2.54 3.77 -11.60
C VAL A 88 2.26 5.14 -12.22
N PRO A 89 1.75 6.10 -11.43
CA PRO A 89 1.65 7.49 -11.89
C PRO A 89 3.01 8.08 -12.28
N GLU A 90 3.00 9.05 -13.19
CA GLU A 90 4.19 9.71 -13.73
C GLU A 90 5.14 10.22 -12.63
N ALA A 91 4.61 10.90 -11.61
CA ALA A 91 5.40 11.40 -10.48
C ALA A 91 6.14 10.29 -9.70
N VAL A 92 5.63 9.06 -9.70
CA VAL A 92 6.31 7.90 -9.09
C VAL A 92 7.33 7.31 -10.06
N HIS A 93 7.00 7.25 -11.35
CA HIS A 93 7.92 6.79 -12.40
C HIS A 93 9.21 7.62 -12.43
N GLU A 94 9.11 8.95 -12.37
CA GLU A 94 10.26 9.85 -12.29
C GLU A 94 11.16 9.53 -11.09
N LYS A 95 10.56 9.29 -9.91
CA LYS A 95 11.30 8.91 -8.70
C LYS A 95 11.96 7.53 -8.82
N LEU A 96 11.30 6.58 -9.51
CA LEU A 96 11.89 5.27 -9.80
C LEU A 96 13.10 5.41 -10.74
N LEU A 97 13.01 6.24 -11.78
CA LEU A 97 14.13 6.53 -12.68
C LEU A 97 15.27 7.24 -11.97
N ALA A 98 14.99 8.21 -11.09
CA ALA A 98 16.03 8.86 -10.29
C ALA A 98 16.77 7.86 -9.38
N LYS A 99 16.07 6.83 -8.87
CA LYS A 99 16.63 5.83 -7.95
C LYS A 99 17.33 4.66 -8.65
N TYR A 100 16.79 4.19 -9.78
CA TYR A 100 17.18 2.94 -10.43
C TYR A 100 17.52 3.08 -11.91
N GLY A 101 17.20 4.22 -12.52
CA GLY A 101 17.48 4.48 -13.93
C GLY A 101 18.99 4.49 -14.21
N PRO A 102 19.37 4.39 -15.48
CA PRO A 102 20.77 4.45 -15.87
C PRO A 102 21.36 5.76 -15.35
N LYS A 103 22.42 5.67 -14.54
CA LYS A 103 23.18 6.86 -14.14
C LYS A 103 23.69 7.49 -15.42
N LYS A 104 23.24 8.71 -15.76
CA LYS A 104 23.88 9.51 -16.81
C LYS A 104 25.36 9.57 -16.43
N GLY A 105 26.20 8.93 -17.25
CA GLY A 105 27.63 8.86 -17.02
C GLY A 105 28.22 10.27 -16.95
N LYS A 106 29.30 10.37 -16.16
CA LYS A 106 30.35 11.36 -16.41
C LYS A 106 30.89 11.21 -17.83
#